data_AF-A0A383CZJ4-F1
#
_entry.id   AF-A0A383CZJ4-F1
#
_cell.length_a   1.000
_cell.length_b   1.000
_cell.length_c   1.000
_cell.angle_alpha   90.00
_cell.angle_beta   90.00
_cell.angle_gamma   90.00
#
_symmetry.space_group_name_H-M   'P 1'
#
loop_
_entity.id
_entity.type
_entity.pdbx_description
1 polymer ?
#
loop_
_entity_poly.entity_id
_entity_poly.type
_entity_poly.pdbx_seq_one_letter_code
_entity_poly.pdbx_strand_id
1 'polypeptide(L)'
;MPLAIMLARANYKVVGVDIDKNVVRAINNGELHIKEENLDKILKEPDVRKNLIAQEDPCEGDIFVIAVPTPLHKRKKNANLTHVEDALFSILPFLKKGNLIIIESTIPPL
;
A
#
# COMPACT_ATOMS: atom_id res chain seq x y z
N MET A 1 -3.59 -1.81 -2.54
CA MET A 1 -4.94 -1.62 -1.93
C MET A 1 -5.68 -2.95 -1.69
N PRO A 2 -5.87 -3.89 -2.62
CA PRO A 2 -6.56 -5.17 -2.33
C PRO A 2 -5.91 -5.97 -1.19
N LEU A 3 -4.56 -6.06 -1.18
CA LEU A 3 -3.81 -6.71 -0.10
C LEU A 3 -4.11 -6.09 1.28
N ALA A 4 -4.10 -4.76 1.37
CA ALA A 4 -4.39 -4.04 2.62
C ALA A 4 -5.78 -4.38 3.19
N ILE A 5 -6.78 -4.47 2.31
CA ILE A 5 -8.16 -4.84 2.68
C ILE A 5 -8.21 -6.29 3.19
N MET A 6 -7.54 -7.23 2.51
CA MET A 6 -7.50 -8.63 2.95
C MET A 6 -6.76 -8.81 4.28
N LEU A 7 -5.65 -8.10 4.50
CA LEU A 7 -4.92 -8.12 5.76
C LEU A 7 -5.78 -7.56 6.90
N ALA A 8 -6.46 -6.44 6.68
CA ALA A 8 -7.38 -5.85 7.65
C ALA A 8 -8.54 -6.80 7.99
N ARG A 9 -9.08 -7.50 6.98
CA ARG A 9 -10.11 -8.54 7.15
C ARG A 9 -9.59 -9.74 7.93
N ALA A 10 -8.31 -10.08 7.78
CA ALA A 10 -7.63 -11.11 8.56
C ALA A 10 -7.21 -10.62 9.97
N ASN A 11 -7.74 -9.48 10.42
CA ASN A 11 -7.57 -8.91 11.75
C ASN A 11 -6.17 -8.33 12.06
N TYR A 12 -5.39 -7.99 11.03
CA TYR A 12 -4.17 -7.19 11.19
C TYR A 12 -4.50 -5.71 11.23
N LYS A 13 -3.77 -4.93 12.03
CA LYS A 13 -3.82 -3.46 11.96
C LYS A 13 -3.04 -3.01 10.73
N VAL A 14 -3.71 -2.32 9.81
CA VAL A 14 -3.15 -1.92 8.52
C VAL A 14 -3.25 -0.41 8.37
N VAL A 15 -2.12 0.20 8.03
CA VAL A 15 -2.04 1.59 7.59
C VAL A 15 -1.73 1.58 6.10
N GLY A 16 -2.69 1.98 5.28
CA GLY A 16 -2.49 2.23 3.86
C GLY A 16 -1.81 3.59 3.67
N VAL A 17 -0.72 3.62 2.90
CA VAL A 17 0.02 4.85 2.62
C VAL A 17 -0.05 5.12 1.12
N ASP A 18 -0.53 6.30 0.74
CA ASP A 18 -0.58 6.74 -0.66
C ASP A 18 -0.40 8.25 -0.75
N ILE A 19 0.40 8.72 -1.71
CA ILE A 19 0.64 10.15 -1.94
C ILE A 19 -0.57 10.86 -2.56
N ASP A 20 -1.51 10.11 -3.14
CA ASP A 20 -2.75 10.68 -3.66
C ASP A 20 -3.79 10.84 -2.54
N LYS A 21 -3.97 12.10 -2.11
CA LYS A 21 -4.99 12.52 -1.13
C LYS A 21 -6.39 12.01 -1.44
N ASN A 22 -6.74 11.84 -2.71
CA ASN A 22 -8.06 11.34 -3.10
C ASN A 22 -8.20 9.85 -2.79
N VAL A 23 -7.13 9.06 -3.00
CA VAL A 23 -7.10 7.64 -2.63
C VAL A 23 -7.21 7.50 -1.12
N VAL A 24 -6.42 8.27 -0.36
CA VAL A 24 -6.47 8.29 1.11
C VAL A 24 -7.87 8.61 1.61
N ARG A 25 -8.49 9.67 1.09
CA ARG A 25 -9.86 10.06 1.45
C ARG A 25 -10.88 8.99 1.10
N ALA A 26 -10.82 8.43 -0.10
CA ALA A 26 -11.74 7.40 -0.56
C ALA A 26 -11.69 6.17 0.35
N ILE A 27 -10.48 5.65 0.65
CA ILE A 27 -10.31 4.52 1.55
C ILE A 27 -10.87 4.85 2.94
N ASN A 28 -10.57 6.02 3.49
CA ASN A 28 -11.08 6.43 4.80
C ASN A 28 -12.59 6.67 4.82
N ASN A 29 -13.24 6.92 3.68
CA ASN A 29 -14.70 7.00 3.57
C ASN A 29 -15.36 5.63 3.27
N GLY A 30 -14.57 4.58 3.05
CA GLY A 30 -15.10 3.28 2.65
C GLY A 30 -15.56 3.24 1.20
N GLU A 31 -14.95 4.07 0.35
CA GLU A 31 -15.22 4.20 -1.08
C GLU A 31 -14.04 3.66 -1.89
N LEU A 32 -14.34 2.81 -2.87
CA LEU A 32 -13.37 2.23 -3.78
C LEU A 32 -13.48 2.86 -5.17
N HIS A 33 -12.40 3.48 -5.64
CA HIS A 33 -12.33 4.05 -6.99
C HIS A 33 -12.06 2.99 -8.08
N ILE A 34 -11.88 1.72 -7.70
CA ILE A 34 -11.62 0.61 -8.61
C ILE A 34 -12.91 -0.20 -8.78
N LYS A 35 -13.24 -0.55 -10.03
CA LYS A 35 -14.44 -1.34 -10.37
C LYS A 35 -14.25 -2.82 -10.01
N GLU A 36 -14.28 -3.13 -8.72
CA GLU A 36 -14.30 -4.49 -8.19
C GLU A 36 -15.45 -4.63 -7.17
N GLU A 37 -16.60 -5.12 -7.62
CA GLU A 37 -17.85 -5.15 -6.82
C GLU A 37 -17.70 -5.88 -5.48
N ASN A 38 -16.88 -6.93 -5.43
CA ASN A 38 -16.67 -7.68 -4.19
C ASN A 38 -15.79 -6.94 -3.19
N LEU A 39 -14.84 -6.13 -3.66
CA LEU A 39 -13.90 -5.43 -2.80
C LEU A 39 -14.57 -4.27 -2.07
N ASP A 40 -15.52 -3.58 -2.71
CA ASP A 40 -16.31 -2.50 -2.10
C ASP A 40 -17.14 -3.00 -0.92
N LYS A 41 -17.76 -4.18 -1.06
CA LYS A 41 -18.50 -4.82 0.03
C LYS A 41 -17.58 -5.19 1.19
N ILE A 42 -16.41 -5.75 0.90
CA ILE A 42 -15.45 -6.16 1.93
C ILE A 42 -14.87 -4.94 2.65
N LEU A 43 -14.55 -3.87 1.93
CA LEU A 43 -14.04 -2.63 2.54
C LEU A 43 -15.01 -2.07 3.59
N LYS A 44 -16.32 -2.25 3.39
CA LYS A 44 -17.38 -1.79 4.30
C LYS A 44 -17.64 -2.73 5.47
N GLU A 45 -17.03 -3.93 5.51
CA GLU A 45 -17.17 -4.84 6.65
C GLU A 45 -16.62 -4.18 7.93
N PRO A 46 -17.34 -4.23 9.07
CA PRO A 46 -16.94 -3.54 10.31
C PRO A 46 -15.52 -3.89 10.78
N ASP A 47 -15.12 -5.16 10.67
CA ASP A 47 -13.79 -5.61 11.07
C ASP A 47 -12.70 -5.00 10.17
N VAL A 48 -12.96 -4.87 8.87
CA VAL A 48 -12.04 -4.17 7.94
C VAL A 48 -11.94 -2.69 8.30
N ARG A 49 -13.08 -2.02 8.51
CA ARG A 49 -13.14 -0.60 8.87
C ARG A 49 -12.43 -0.27 10.18
N LYS A 50 -12.46 -1.19 11.13
CA LYS A 50 -11.75 -1.07 12.41
C LYS A 50 -10.24 -1.20 12.25
N ASN A 51 -9.80 -1.98 11.27
CA ASN A 51 -8.42 -2.41 11.13
C ASN A 51 -7.65 -1.69 10.03
N LEU A 52 -8.33 -1.02 9.09
CA LEU A 52 -7.71 -0.28 7.99
C LEU A 52 -7.93 1.22 8.13
N ILE A 53 -6.84 1.97 8.17
CA ILE A 53 -6.82 3.42 7.96
C ILE A 53 -5.90 3.76 6.79
N ALA A 54 -6.13 4.89 6.13
CA ALA A 54 -5.23 5.41 5.12
C ALA A 54 -4.66 6.79 5.53
N GLN A 55 -3.42 7.07 5.14
CA GLN A 55 -2.75 8.35 5.35
C GLN A 55 -1.71 8.60 4.25
N GLU A 56 -1.17 9.82 4.19
CA GLU A 56 -0.20 10.22 3.15
C GLU A 56 1.23 9.84 3.51
N ASP A 57 1.59 9.96 4.79
CA ASP A 57 2.94 9.73 5.27
C ASP A 57 3.09 8.35 5.90
N PRO A 58 4.25 7.68 5.81
CA PRO A 58 4.48 6.44 6.53
C PRO A 58 4.48 6.62 8.06
N CYS A 59 4.34 5.51 8.77
CA CYS A 59 4.47 5.46 10.22
C CYS A 59 5.23 4.21 10.66
N GLU A 60 5.46 4.07 11.96
CA GLU A 60 6.01 2.84 12.52
C GLU A 60 5.09 1.64 12.25
N GLY A 61 5.70 0.47 12.04
CA GLY A 61 5.01 -0.79 11.84
C GLY A 61 5.96 -1.98 12.00
N ASP A 62 5.39 -3.18 12.17
CA ASP A 62 6.18 -4.42 12.25
C ASP A 62 6.60 -4.92 10.86
N ILE A 63 5.73 -4.70 9.86
CA ILE A 63 5.87 -5.16 8.48
C ILE A 63 5.57 -3.99 7.54
N PHE A 64 6.45 -3.77 6.57
CA PHE A 64 6.30 -2.78 5.51
C PHE A 64 6.13 -3.50 4.18
N VAL A 65 5.04 -3.23 3.45
CA VAL A 65 4.80 -3.79 2.12
C VAL A 65 4.85 -2.68 1.07
N ILE A 66 5.81 -2.75 0.16
CA ILE A 66 5.98 -1.79 -0.92
C ILE A 66 5.26 -2.31 -2.17
N ALA A 67 4.15 -1.66 -2.53
CA ALA A 67 3.25 -2.03 -3.62
C ALA A 67 2.97 -0.83 -4.56
N VAL A 68 4.02 -0.10 -4.90
CA VAL A 68 3.99 1.09 -5.76
C VAL A 68 4.20 0.74 -7.24
N PRO A 69 3.73 1.58 -8.18
CA PRO A 69 3.84 1.25 -9.61
C PRO A 69 5.28 1.30 -10.11
N THR A 70 5.66 0.33 -10.96
CA THR A 70 6.96 0.25 -11.64
C THR A 70 6.78 0.45 -13.16
N PRO A 71 6.41 1.67 -13.62
CA PRO A 71 6.12 1.90 -15.03
C PRO A 71 7.36 1.65 -15.90
N LEU A 72 7.18 1.13 -17.11
CA LEU A 72 8.29 0.95 -18.04
C LEU A 72 8.81 2.30 -18.54
N HIS A 73 10.13 2.47 -18.62
CA HIS A 73 10.71 3.60 -19.33
C HIS A 73 10.35 3.51 -20.82
N LYS A 74 9.67 4.55 -21.32
CA LYS A 74 9.13 4.63 -22.69
C LYS A 74 10.14 4.29 -23.81
N ARG A 75 11.44 4.53 -23.57
CA ARG A 75 12.51 4.32 -24.58
C ARG A 75 13.33 3.06 -24.37
N LYS A 76 13.58 2.67 -23.12
CA LYS A 76 14.57 1.64 -22.77
C LYS A 76 13.94 0.27 -22.46
N LYS A 77 12.59 0.19 -22.38
CA LYS A 77 11.82 -1.02 -22.02
C LYS A 77 12.24 -1.67 -20.69
N ASN A 78 12.99 -0.98 -19.85
CA ASN A 78 13.30 -1.38 -18.48
C ASN A 78 12.29 -0.76 -17.51
N ALA A 79 12.05 -1.41 -16.37
CA ALA A 79 11.20 -0.88 -15.31
C ALA A 79 11.83 0.38 -14.71
N ASN A 80 11.02 1.42 -14.52
CA ASN A 80 11.39 2.56 -13.69
C ASN A 80 11.14 2.19 -12.22
N LEU A 81 12.22 2.11 -11.44
CA LEU A 81 12.18 1.75 -10.03
C LEU A 81 12.14 2.95 -9.08
N THR A 82 12.14 4.19 -9.60
CA THR A 82 12.16 5.40 -8.77
C THR A 82 11.07 5.40 -7.71
N HIS A 83 9.84 4.98 -8.03
CA HIS A 83 8.77 4.94 -7.01
C HIS A 83 9.05 3.92 -5.89
N VAL A 84 9.67 2.78 -6.21
CA VAL A 84 10.06 1.77 -5.23
C VAL A 84 11.16 2.31 -4.32
N GLU A 85 12.15 2.97 -4.92
CA GLU A 85 13.24 3.63 -4.18
C GLU A 85 12.68 4.72 -3.26
N ASP A 86 11.83 5.62 -3.76
CA ASP A 86 11.21 6.69 -2.98
C ASP A 86 10.38 6.14 -1.82
N ALA A 87 9.60 5.09 -2.05
CA ALA A 87 8.82 4.42 -1.01
C ALA A 87 9.70 3.72 0.02
N LEU A 88 10.84 3.15 -0.40
CA LEU A 88 11.80 2.55 0.53
C LEU A 88 12.49 3.63 1.38
N PHE A 89 12.88 4.76 0.78
CA PHE A 89 13.51 5.87 1.49
C PHE A 89 12.56 6.53 2.47
N SER A 90 11.27 6.66 2.14
CA SER A 90 10.28 7.28 3.02
C SER A 90 10.01 6.48 4.30
N ILE A 91 10.17 5.15 4.27
CA ILE A 91 9.98 4.31 5.46
C ILE A 91 11.21 4.24 6.37
N LEU A 92 12.41 4.62 5.89
CA LEU A 92 13.66 4.49 6.66
C LEU A 92 13.62 5.09 8.08
N PRO A 93 13.02 6.28 8.31
CA PRO A 93 12.96 6.87 9.65
C PRO A 93 12.14 6.05 10.66
N PHE A 94 11.30 5.13 10.18
CA PHE A 94 10.38 4.34 10.99
C PHE A 94 10.87 2.89 11.23
N LEU A 95 11.97 2.49 10.60
CA LEU A 95 12.50 1.14 10.69
C LEU A 95 13.18 0.88 12.05
N LYS A 96 12.89 -0.30 12.60
CA LYS A 96 13.46 -0.84 13.83
C LYS A 96 14.00 -2.25 13.58
N LYS A 97 14.94 -2.67 14.44
CA LYS A 97 15.48 -4.04 14.39
C LYS A 97 14.34 -5.06 14.53
N GLY A 98 14.27 -6.00 13.60
CA GLY A 98 13.24 -7.04 13.57
C GLY A 98 12.06 -6.75 12.63
N ASN A 99 11.98 -5.56 12.04
CA ASN A 99 10.99 -5.30 10.99
C ASN A 99 11.23 -6.15 9.74
N LEU A 100 10.13 -6.49 9.07
CA LEU A 100 10.13 -7.17 7.78
C LEU A 100 9.73 -6.19 6.67
N ILE A 101 10.52 -6.14 5.59
CA ILE A 101 10.18 -5.38 4.38
C ILE A 101 9.88 -6.38 3.27
N ILE A 102 8.71 -6.25 2.67
CA ILE A 102 8.25 -7.05 1.53
C ILE A 102 8.09 -6.12 0.34
N ILE A 103 8.71 -6.45 -0.79
CA ILE A 103 8.49 -5.72 -2.04
C ILE A 103 7.55 -6.55 -2.90
N GLU A 104 6.33 -6.05 -3.08
CA GLU A 104 5.30 -6.65 -3.94
C GLU A 104 5.35 -6.08 -5.36
N SER A 105 5.85 -4.84 -5.52
CA SER A 105 6.08 -4.22 -6.82
C SER A 105 6.88 -5.13 -7.76
N THR A 106 6.49 -5.19 -9.03
CA THR A 106 7.20 -5.98 -10.04
C THR A 106 8.59 -5.40 -10.29
N ILE A 107 9.62 -6.10 -9.83
CA ILE A 107 11.04 -5.79 -10.08
C ILE A 107 11.59 -6.85 -11.05
N PRO A 108 12.13 -6.47 -12.22
CA PRO A 108 12.78 -7.43 -13.09
C PRO A 108 14.04 -7.98 -12.41
N PRO A 109 14.37 -9.27 -12.59
CA PRO A 109 15.66 -9.79 -12.16
C PRO A 109 16.80 -9.00 -12.85
N LEU A 110 17.90 -8.80 -12.12
CA LEU A 110 19.12 -8.19 -12.64
C LEU A 110 19.71 -8.99 -13.80
#